data_AF-A0AAV5MI70-F1
#
_entry.id   AF-A0AAV5MI70-F1
#
_cell.length_a   1.000
_cell.length_b   1.000
_cell.length_c   1.000
_cell.angle_alpha   90.00
_cell.angle_beta   90.00
_cell.angle_gamma   90.00
#
_symmetry.space_group_name_H-M   'P 1'
#
loop_
_entity.id
_entity.type
_entity.pdbx_description
1 polymer ?
#
loop_
_entity_poly.entity_id
_entity_poly.type
_entity_poly.pdbx_seq_one_letter_code
_entity_poly.pdbx_strand_id
1 'polypeptide(L)'
;MIETVLEIKDTHVREVMTPLVDVVAIDASATLVDFHHPWVPVFEQRVENIVGIAYAMDVLDFARKGEQLESSTMGDMAHKPAYFVPGNP
;
A
#
# COMPACT_ATOMS: atom_id res chain seq x y z
N MET A 1 -8.61 28.15 -2.51
CA MET A 1 -8.51 27.31 -1.29
C MET A 1 -9.86 27.11 -0.62
N ILE A 2 -10.66 28.16 -0.37
CA ILE A 2 -12.00 28.00 0.23
C ILE A 2 -12.99 27.30 -0.74
N GLU A 3 -12.97 27.63 -2.03
CA GLU A 3 -13.85 27.01 -3.04
C GLU A 3 -13.61 25.50 -3.20
N THR A 4 -12.35 25.05 -3.22
CA THR A 4 -11.99 23.63 -3.31
C THR A 4 -12.55 22.79 -2.15
N VAL A 5 -12.67 23.38 -0.95
CA VAL A 5 -13.27 22.68 0.21
C VAL A 5 -14.77 22.47 0.03
N LEU A 6 -15.45 23.38 -0.67
CA LEU A 6 -16.90 23.29 -0.94
C LEU A 6 -17.21 22.25 -2.04
N GLU A 7 -16.29 22.02 -2.98
CA GLU A 7 -16.45 21.07 -4.11
C GLU A 7 -16.15 19.60 -3.75
N ILE A 8 -15.46 19.32 -2.64
CA ILE A 8 -15.14 17.94 -2.19
C ILE A 8 -16.38 17.07 -2.04
N LYS A 9 -17.55 17.67 -1.77
CA LYS A 9 -18.81 16.94 -1.60
C LYS A 9 -19.26 16.21 -2.86
N ASP A 10 -18.92 16.73 -4.03
CA ASP A 10 -19.40 16.26 -5.33
C ASP A 10 -18.29 15.57 -6.16
N THR A 11 -17.06 15.46 -5.62
CA THR A 11 -15.94 14.82 -6.32
C THR A 11 -15.98 13.31 -6.14
N HIS A 12 -16.10 12.55 -7.23
CA HIS A 12 -16.04 11.08 -7.16
C HIS A 12 -14.61 10.56 -6.96
N VAL A 13 -14.47 9.41 -6.31
CA VAL A 13 -13.16 8.75 -6.06
C VAL A 13 -12.35 8.57 -7.34
N ARG A 14 -13.02 8.26 -8.46
CA ARG A 14 -12.38 8.08 -9.76
C ARG A 14 -11.66 9.33 -10.30
N GLU A 15 -12.04 10.51 -9.82
CA GLU A 15 -11.49 11.79 -10.27
C GLU A 15 -10.16 12.12 -9.57
N VAL A 16 -9.90 11.49 -8.42
CA VAL A 16 -8.70 11.73 -7.60
C VAL A 16 -7.86 10.47 -7.38
N MET A 17 -8.29 9.31 -7.87
CA MET A 17 -7.54 8.06 -7.76
C MET A 17 -6.29 8.06 -8.63
N THR A 18 -5.23 7.40 -8.16
CA THR A 18 -4.08 7.06 -9.00
C THR A 18 -4.46 5.86 -9.89
N PRO A 19 -4.34 5.96 -11.23
CA PRO A 19 -4.61 4.84 -12.13
C PRO A 19 -3.72 3.64 -11.80
N LEU A 20 -4.24 2.41 -11.90
CA LEU A 20 -3.51 1.20 -11.51
C LEU A 20 -2.15 1.06 -12.23
N VAL A 21 -2.06 1.51 -13.49
CA VAL A 21 -0.82 1.49 -14.27
C VAL A 21 0.28 2.39 -13.73
N ASP A 22 -0.10 3.39 -12.92
CA ASP A 22 0.82 4.35 -12.29
C ASP A 22 1.07 4.02 -10.81
N VAL A 23 0.42 2.98 -10.26
CA VAL A 23 0.59 2.56 -8.87
C VAL A 23 1.92 1.83 -8.71
N VAL A 24 2.74 2.30 -7.77
CA VAL A 24 3.91 1.57 -7.28
C VAL A 24 3.47 0.63 -6.18
N ALA A 25 3.55 -0.68 -6.43
CA ALA A 25 3.19 -1.74 -5.50
C ALA A 25 4.32 -2.78 -5.42
N ILE A 26 4.30 -3.61 -4.37
CA ILE A 26 5.31 -4.64 -4.13
C ILE A 26 4.69 -6.02 -3.99
N ASP A 27 5.38 -7.04 -4.50
CA ASP A 27 4.95 -8.43 -4.38
C ASP A 27 5.07 -8.90 -2.93
N ALA A 28 4.06 -9.62 -2.43
CA ALA A 28 4.04 -10.16 -1.07
C ALA A 28 5.23 -11.08 -0.77
N SER A 29 5.83 -11.70 -1.79
CA SER A 29 7.01 -12.57 -1.66
C SER A 29 8.35 -11.81 -1.68
N ALA A 30 8.35 -10.50 -1.97
CA ALA A 30 9.56 -9.69 -1.93
C ALA A 30 10.11 -9.61 -0.49
N THR A 31 11.42 -9.41 -0.38
CA THR A 31 12.07 -9.29 0.94
C THR A 31 11.91 -7.87 1.49
N LEU A 32 12.10 -7.70 2.79
CA LEU A 32 12.05 -6.36 3.41
C LEU A 32 13.19 -5.45 2.92
N VAL A 33 14.27 -6.02 2.38
CA VAL A 33 15.42 -5.26 1.85
C VAL A 33 15.08 -4.57 0.54
N ASP A 34 14.12 -5.10 -0.22
CA ASP A 34 13.67 -4.51 -1.49
C ASP A 34 12.77 -3.27 -1.28
N PHE A 35 12.36 -2.99 -0.04
CA PHE A 35 11.38 -1.96 0.27
C PHE A 35 12.01 -0.60 0.58
N HIS A 36 11.71 0.40 -0.27
CA HIS A 36 12.34 1.72 -0.24
C HIS A 36 11.34 2.90 -0.29
N HIS A 37 10.06 2.64 -0.01
CA HIS A 37 8.99 3.63 -0.12
C HIS A 37 8.35 3.91 1.23
N PRO A 38 7.83 5.13 1.49
CA PRO A 38 7.17 5.44 2.76
C PRO A 38 5.99 4.49 3.06
N TRP A 39 5.22 4.17 2.03
CA TRP A 39 4.18 3.15 2.04
C TRP A 39 3.92 2.64 0.62
N VAL A 40 3.51 1.38 0.49
CA VAL A 40 3.07 0.78 -0.79
C VAL A 40 1.97 -0.25 -0.58
N PRO A 41 1.06 -0.42 -1.55
CA PRO A 41 0.22 -1.61 -1.63
C PRO A 41 1.07 -2.87 -1.79
N VAL A 42 0.68 -3.93 -1.09
CA VAL A 42 1.27 -5.26 -1.21
C VAL A 42 0.29 -6.15 -1.98
N PHE A 43 0.75 -6.76 -3.06
CA PHE A 43 -0.07 -7.60 -3.93
C PHE A 43 0.37 -9.06 -3.89
N GLU A 44 -0.54 -9.98 -4.21
CA GLU A 44 -0.24 -11.40 -4.31
C GLU A 44 -0.65 -11.92 -5.69
N GLN A 45 0.27 -12.59 -6.40
CA GLN A 45 0.12 -13.11 -7.78
C GLN A 45 -0.09 -12.06 -8.88
N ARG A 46 -0.98 -11.10 -8.68
CA ARG A 46 -1.31 -10.02 -9.63
C ARG A 46 -1.42 -8.69 -8.90
N VAL A 47 -0.99 -7.61 -9.53
CA VAL A 47 -1.05 -6.24 -8.97
C VAL A 47 -2.47 -5.79 -8.63
N GLU A 48 -3.48 -6.39 -9.27
CA GLU A 48 -4.91 -6.15 -9.03
C GLU A 48 -5.37 -6.74 -7.68
N ASN A 49 -4.66 -7.76 -7.18
CA ASN A 49 -4.98 -8.48 -5.96
C ASN A 49 -4.16 -7.92 -4.78
N ILE A 50 -4.56 -6.74 -4.32
CA ILE A 50 -3.95 -6.09 -3.15
C ILE A 50 -4.42 -6.80 -1.87
N VAL A 51 -3.47 -7.34 -1.11
CA VAL A 51 -3.75 -8.06 0.15
C VAL A 51 -3.62 -7.16 1.38
N GLY A 52 -2.84 -6.08 1.28
CA GLY A 52 -2.57 -5.16 2.40
C GLY A 52 -1.74 -3.94 2.01
N ILE A 53 -1.37 -3.14 3.01
CA ILE A 53 -0.47 -1.97 2.86
C ILE A 53 0.76 -2.17 3.75
N ALA A 54 1.95 -1.88 3.23
CA ALA A 54 3.20 -1.90 3.98
C ALA A 54 3.69 -0.48 4.24
N TYR A 55 4.18 -0.20 5.46
CA TYR A 55 4.80 1.08 5.83
C TYR A 55 6.29 0.92 6.15
N ALA A 56 7.12 1.87 5.72
CA ALA A 56 8.57 1.85 5.98
C ALA A 56 8.91 1.76 7.47
N MET A 57 8.10 2.40 8.31
CA MET A 57 8.33 2.44 9.75
C MET A 57 8.19 1.06 10.41
N ASP A 58 7.41 0.15 9.84
CA ASP A 58 7.20 -1.18 10.40
C ASP A 58 8.43 -2.07 10.25
N VAL A 59 9.31 -1.78 9.29
CA VAL A 59 10.60 -2.46 9.14
C VAL A 59 11.44 -2.37 10.42
N LEU A 60 11.30 -1.28 11.18
CA LEU A 60 12.00 -1.10 12.46
C LEU A 60 11.60 -2.16 13.50
N ASP A 61 10.35 -2.62 13.49
CA ASP A 61 9.90 -3.66 14.42
C ASP A 61 10.49 -5.03 14.08
N PHE A 62 10.68 -5.33 12.79
CA PHE A 62 11.38 -6.53 12.33
C PHE A 62 12.87 -6.48 12.71
N ALA A 63 13.52 -5.33 12.51
CA ALA A 63 14.91 -5.12 12.93
C ALA A 63 15.09 -5.28 14.45
N ARG A 64 14.14 -4.78 15.26
CA ARG A 64 14.19 -4.90 16.73
C ARG A 64 14.01 -6.33 17.25
N LYS A 65 13.23 -7.16 16.55
CA LYS A 65 13.03 -8.57 16.89
C LYS A 65 14.23 -9.46 16.55
N GLY A 66 15.23 -8.91 15.86
CA GLY A 66 16.38 -9.67 15.37
C GLY A 66 16.03 -10.59 14.19
N GLU A 67 14.92 -10.31 13.51
CA GLU A 67 14.54 -11.04 12.30
C GLU A 67 15.51 -10.69 11.16
N GLN A 68 15.87 -11.69 10.35
CA GLN A 68 16.69 -11.46 9.16
C GLN A 68 15.81 -10.84 8.07
N LEU A 69 16.04 -9.57 7.76
CA LEU A 69 15.31 -8.82 6.73
C LEU A 69 15.35 -9.48 5.34
N GLU A 70 16.40 -10.24 5.06
CA GLU A 70 16.58 -11.05 3.84
C GLU A 70 15.64 -12.25 3.76
N SER A 71 15.09 -12.70 4.90
CA SER A 71 14.21 -13.86 5.01
C SER A 71 12.76 -13.51 5.31
N SER A 72 12.52 -12.33 5.90
CA SER A 72 11.16 -11.83 6.16
C SER A 72 10.57 -11.24 4.89
N THR A 73 9.29 -11.50 4.66
CA THR A 73 8.62 -11.10 3.42
C THR A 73 7.75 -9.85 3.63
N MET A 74 7.49 -9.12 2.55
CA MET A 74 6.54 -7.99 2.56
C MET A 74 5.13 -8.44 2.97
N GLY A 75 4.75 -9.68 2.66
CA GLY A 75 3.48 -10.27 3.05
C GLY A 75 3.29 -10.44 4.56
N ASP A 76 4.38 -10.60 5.32
CA ASP A 76 4.38 -10.70 6.79
C ASP A 76 4.24 -9.33 7.46
N MET A 77 4.82 -8.30 6.84
CA MET A 77 4.75 -6.90 7.33
C MET A 77 3.46 -6.19 6.92
N ALA A 78 2.81 -6.62 5.84
CA ALA A 78 1.62 -5.98 5.31
C ALA A 78 0.47 -5.93 6.34
N HIS A 79 -0.11 -4.75 6.52
CA HIS A 79 -1.34 -4.57 7.30
C HIS A 79 -2.53 -5.02 6.46
N LYS A 80 -3.25 -6.04 6.95
CA LYS A 80 -4.37 -6.69 6.25
C LYS A 80 -5.68 -6.54 7.05
N PRO A 81 -6.85 -6.52 6.37
CA PRO A 81 -7.01 -6.35 4.92
C PRO A 81 -6.78 -4.90 4.51
N ALA A 82 -6.41 -4.67 3.25
CA ALA A 82 -6.46 -3.33 2.68
C ALA A 82 -7.90 -2.79 2.69
N TYR A 83 -8.07 -1.49 2.95
CA TYR A 83 -9.38 -0.86 2.87
C TYR A 83 -9.75 -0.63 1.41
N PHE A 84 -10.86 -1.23 0.97
CA PHE A 84 -11.34 -1.11 -0.40
C PHE A 84 -12.48 -0.11 -0.52
N VAL A 85 -12.38 0.78 -1.50
CA VAL A 85 -13.42 1.75 -1.85
C VAL A 85 -14.01 1.36 -3.20
N PRO A 86 -15.34 1.16 -3.31
CA PRO A 86 -15.99 0.88 -4.59
C PRO A 86 -15.81 2.02 -5.59
N GLY A 87 -15.52 1.70 -6.85
CA GLY A 87 -15.39 2.68 -7.94
C GLY A 87 -16.73 3.17 -8.52
N ASN A 88 -17.84 2.60 -8.07
CA ASN A 88 -19.20 2.93 -8.51
C ASN A 88 -20.03 3.53 -7.36
N PRO A 89 -20.97 4.44 -7.67
CA PRO A 89 -21.94 4.93 -6.69
C PRO A 89 -22.90 3.84 -6.20
#